data_AF-A0A7I7ME21-F1
#
_entry.id   AF-A0A7I7ME21-F1
#
_cell.length_a   1.000
_cell.length_b   1.000
_cell.length_c   1.000
_cell.angle_alpha   90.00
_cell.angle_beta   90.00
_cell.angle_gamma   90.00
#
_symmetry.space_group_name_H-M   'P 1'
#
loop_
_entity.id
_entity.type
_entity.pdbx_description
1 polymer ?
#
loop_
_entity_poly.entity_id
_entity_poly.type
_entity_poly.pdbx_seq_one_letter_code
_entity_poly.pdbx_strand_id
1 'polypeptide(L)'
;MYLARESVRNGDRDKAIASMRAAVDQLDREGQLLSWGIPATGVLVETLLDGCAEGDVAEAEAAIERLAAAPADEGLVMREIWLLRMRALLARARGDDTAYRDVLDRYRSMARSLGFGGHTAWAEAMVASGE
;
A
#
# COMPACT_ATOMS: atom_id res chain seq x y z
N MET A 1 -8.09 -5.23 -33.86
CA MET A 1 -8.00 -3.83 -33.40
C MET A 1 -8.18 -3.73 -31.87
N TYR A 2 -7.61 -4.65 -31.08
CA TYR A 2 -7.81 -4.72 -29.61
C TYR A 2 -6.54 -4.37 -28.80
N LEU A 3 -5.37 -4.30 -29.44
CA LEU A 3 -4.07 -4.13 -28.76
C LEU A 3 -3.72 -2.67 -28.41
N ALA A 4 -4.29 -1.68 -29.11
CA ALA A 4 -3.92 -0.27 -28.89
C ALA A 4 -4.49 0.31 -27.58
N ARG A 5 -5.64 -0.20 -27.09
CA ARG A 5 -6.28 0.33 -25.88
C ARG A 5 -5.59 -0.13 -24.59
N GLU A 6 -5.05 -1.34 -24.61
CA GLU A 6 -4.33 -1.92 -23.47
C GLU A 6 -2.94 -1.30 -23.31
N SER A 7 -2.19 -1.09 -24.40
CA SER A 7 -0.90 -0.39 -24.36
C SER A 7 -1.00 1.06 -23.91
N VAL A 8 -2.10 1.76 -24.26
CA VAL A 8 -2.34 3.14 -23.78
C VAL A 8 -2.65 3.14 -22.28
N ARG A 9 -3.49 2.22 -21.80
CA ARG A 9 -3.80 2.10 -20.36
C ARG A 9 -2.56 1.75 -19.54
N ASN A 10 -1.71 0.84 -20.03
CA ASN A 10 -0.45 0.51 -19.37
C ASN A 10 0.53 1.68 -19.41
N GLY A 11 0.66 2.37 -20.55
CA GLY A 11 1.53 3.55 -20.66
C GLY A 11 1.12 4.70 -19.74
N ASP A 12 -0.17 4.88 -19.48
CA ASP A 12 -0.66 5.87 -18.53
C ASP A 12 -0.45 5.42 -17.07
N ARG A 13 -0.60 4.12 -16.78
CA ARG A 13 -0.26 3.53 -15.47
C ARG A 13 1.23 3.68 -15.14
N ASP A 14 2.11 3.34 -16.06
CA ASP A 14 3.56 3.39 -15.83
C ASP A 14 4.04 4.83 -15.57
N LYS A 15 3.47 5.81 -16.28
CA LYS A 15 3.72 7.23 -16.04
C LYS A 15 3.21 7.69 -14.67
N ALA A 16 2.04 7.21 -14.25
CA ALA A 16 1.48 7.51 -12.95
C ALA A 16 2.37 6.94 -11.83
N ILE A 17 2.79 5.68 -11.95
CA ILE A 17 3.72 5.04 -11.01
C ILE A 17 5.04 5.81 -10.95
N ALA A 18 5.63 6.18 -12.10
CA ALA A 18 6.88 6.96 -12.12
C ALA A 18 6.74 8.29 -11.38
N SER A 19 5.58 8.95 -11.51
CA SER A 19 5.28 10.21 -10.81
C SER A 19 5.08 10.00 -9.31
N MET A 20 4.39 8.93 -8.90
CA MET A 20 4.23 8.54 -7.50
C MET A 20 5.56 8.18 -6.83
N ARG A 21 6.43 7.42 -7.52
CA ARG A 21 7.80 7.12 -7.06
C ARG A 21 8.57 8.40 -6.77
N ALA A 22 8.60 9.34 -7.73
CA ALA A 22 9.30 10.61 -7.57
C ALA A 22 8.78 11.43 -6.38
N ALA A 23 7.46 11.42 -6.15
CA ALA A 23 6.86 12.11 -5.01
C ALA A 23 7.24 11.46 -3.66
N VAL A 24 7.19 10.13 -3.58
CA VAL A 24 7.61 9.39 -2.37
C VAL A 24 9.10 9.60 -2.09
N ASP A 25 9.96 9.53 -3.11
CA ASP A 25 11.40 9.76 -2.98
C ASP A 25 11.73 11.21 -2.58
N GLN A 26 10.93 12.18 -3.02
CA GLN A 26 11.07 13.56 -2.57
C GLN A 26 10.70 13.70 -1.09
N LEU A 27 9.57 13.12 -0.66
CA LEU A 27 9.12 13.17 0.72
C LEU A 27 10.11 12.48 1.67
N ASP A 28 10.75 11.40 1.24
CA ASP A 28 11.85 10.75 1.95
C ASP A 28 13.05 11.67 2.14
N ARG A 29 13.56 12.25 1.03
CA ARG A 29 14.70 13.18 1.09
C ARG A 29 14.44 14.42 1.94
N GLU A 30 13.20 14.87 2.00
CA GLU A 30 12.79 16.03 2.81
C GLU A 30 12.49 15.68 4.29
N GLY A 31 12.61 14.40 4.69
CA GLY A 31 12.27 13.94 6.04
C GLY A 31 10.77 14.03 6.35
N GLN A 32 9.92 14.10 5.33
CA GLN A 32 8.47 14.24 5.42
C GLN A 32 7.71 12.92 5.22
N LEU A 33 8.42 11.79 5.29
CA LEU A 33 7.82 10.47 5.17
C LEU A 33 6.66 10.26 6.15
N LEU A 34 6.77 10.80 7.37
CA LEU A 34 5.78 10.58 8.43
C LEU A 34 4.60 11.56 8.40
N SER A 35 4.64 12.61 7.57
CA SER A 35 3.52 13.54 7.39
C SER A 35 2.66 13.10 6.19
N TRP A 36 3.04 13.51 4.98
CA TRP A 36 2.33 13.14 3.75
C TRP A 36 2.86 11.86 3.10
N GLY A 37 4.05 11.39 3.49
CA GLY A 37 4.66 10.19 2.90
C GLY A 37 3.93 8.89 3.22
N ILE A 38 3.29 8.76 4.38
CA ILE A 38 2.53 7.56 4.77
C ILE A 38 1.39 7.27 3.77
N PRO A 39 0.42 8.17 3.54
CA PRO A 39 -0.66 7.91 2.58
C PRO A 39 -0.15 7.84 1.13
N ALA A 40 0.87 8.63 0.77
CA ALA A 40 1.47 8.58 -0.57
C ALA A 40 2.11 7.22 -0.87
N THR A 41 2.82 6.63 0.11
CA THR A 41 3.38 5.29 0.01
C THR A 41 2.27 4.24 -0.11
N GLY A 42 1.18 4.40 0.64
CA GLY A 42 -0.01 3.54 0.52
C GLY A 42 -0.59 3.49 -0.89
N VAL A 43 -0.73 4.65 -1.54
CA VAL A 43 -1.25 4.75 -2.91
C VAL A 43 -0.29 4.13 -3.93
N LEU A 44 1.03 4.35 -3.77
CA LEU A 44 2.04 3.72 -4.63
C LEU A 44 1.99 2.19 -4.52
N VAL A 45 1.96 1.66 -3.29
CA VAL A 45 1.89 0.22 -3.03
C VAL A 45 0.64 -0.39 -3.64
N GLU A 46 -0.53 0.20 -3.43
CA GLU A 46 -1.78 -0.29 -4.01
C GLU A 46 -1.73 -0.28 -5.55
N THR A 47 -1.23 0.81 -6.14
CA THR A 47 -1.10 0.93 -7.60
C THR A 47 -0.14 -0.11 -8.19
N LEU A 48 0.98 -0.39 -7.50
CA LEU A 48 1.93 -1.43 -7.87
C LEU A 48 1.26 -2.81 -7.80
N LEU A 49 0.61 -3.15 -6.69
CA LEU A 49 0.01 -4.46 -6.48
C LEU A 49 -1.22 -4.73 -7.37
N ASP A 50 -1.92 -3.68 -7.81
CA ASP A 50 -3.05 -3.79 -8.73
C ASP A 50 -2.66 -4.15 -10.16
N GLY A 51 -1.39 -3.97 -10.55
CA GLY A 51 -0.94 -4.39 -11.87
C GLY A 51 0.03 -5.54 -11.78
N CYS A 52 -0.23 -6.55 -12.60
CA CYS A 52 0.53 -7.78 -12.67
C CYS A 52 1.88 -7.60 -13.40
N ALA A 53 2.56 -6.45 -13.25
CA ALA A 53 3.86 -6.27 -13.89
C ALA A 53 4.96 -6.97 -13.09
N GLU A 54 5.93 -7.50 -13.83
CA GLU A 54 7.08 -8.17 -13.23
C GLU A 54 7.89 -7.16 -12.39
N GLY A 55 8.10 -7.47 -11.11
CA GLY A 55 8.84 -6.62 -10.17
C GLY A 55 7.99 -5.68 -9.31
N ASP A 56 6.72 -5.43 -9.65
CA ASP A 56 5.86 -4.51 -8.89
C ASP A 56 5.66 -4.98 -7.43
N VAL A 57 5.56 -6.29 -7.20
CA VAL A 57 5.45 -6.89 -5.85
C VAL A 57 6.71 -6.67 -5.02
N ALA A 58 7.90 -6.79 -5.63
CA ALA A 58 9.16 -6.60 -4.93
C ALA A 58 9.39 -5.12 -4.58
N GLU A 59 8.98 -4.22 -5.47
CA GLU A 59 9.05 -2.78 -5.21
C GLU A 59 8.07 -2.37 -4.09
N ALA A 60 6.85 -2.89 -4.12
CA ALA A 60 5.86 -2.64 -3.08
C ALA A 60 6.37 -3.08 -1.69
N GLU A 61 7.01 -4.24 -1.61
CA GLU A 61 7.68 -4.70 -0.38
C GLU A 61 8.78 -3.73 0.06
N ALA A 62 9.69 -3.35 -0.84
CA ALA A 62 10.78 -2.43 -0.51
C ALA A 62 10.27 -1.06 0.00
N ALA A 63 9.17 -0.55 -0.57
CA ALA A 63 8.54 0.68 -0.11
C ALA A 63 7.94 0.54 1.31
N ILE A 64 7.29 -0.60 1.60
CA ILE A 64 6.77 -0.91 2.95
C ILE A 64 7.91 -1.01 3.96
N GLU A 65 8.99 -1.69 3.61
CA GLU A 65 10.16 -1.86 4.47
C GLU A 65 10.83 -0.53 4.77
N ARG A 66 11.00 0.34 3.76
CA ARG A 66 11.54 1.69 3.94
C ARG A 66 10.69 2.50 4.91
N LEU A 67 9.36 2.49 4.75
CA LEU A 67 8.46 3.20 5.66
C LEU A 67 8.50 2.64 7.09
N ALA A 68 8.59 1.31 7.24
CA ALA A 68 8.70 0.66 8.54
C ALA A 68 10.02 0.98 9.26
N ALA A 69 11.11 1.14 8.51
CA ALA A 69 12.43 1.47 9.04
C ALA A 69 12.63 2.97 9.31
N ALA A 70 11.76 3.84 8.78
CA ALA A 70 11.86 5.28 8.98
C ALA A 70 11.80 5.64 10.49
N PRO A 71 12.74 6.46 11.01
CA PRO A 71 12.72 6.89 12.41
C PRO A 71 11.42 7.61 12.73
N ALA A 72 10.66 7.11 13.70
CA ALA A 72 9.41 7.71 14.16
C ALA A 72 9.34 7.64 15.69
N ASP A 73 8.53 8.51 16.28
CA ASP A 73 8.18 8.40 17.69
C ASP A 73 7.59 7.01 17.97
N GLU A 74 7.96 6.44 19.12
CA GLU A 74 7.42 5.15 19.56
C GLU A 74 5.89 5.20 19.58
N GLY A 75 5.25 4.25 18.89
CA GLY A 75 3.79 4.16 18.86
C GLY A 75 3.09 5.16 17.93
N LEU A 76 3.75 5.65 16.86
CA LEU A 76 3.07 6.42 15.81
C LEU A 76 1.99 5.57 15.11
N VAL A 77 0.79 5.57 15.70
CA VAL A 77 -0.36 4.73 15.32
C VAL A 77 -0.73 4.89 13.85
N MET A 78 -0.58 6.10 13.30
CA MET A 78 -0.81 6.37 11.88
C MET A 78 0.12 5.55 10.98
N ARG A 79 1.40 5.41 11.32
CA ARG A 79 2.32 4.58 10.53
C ARG A 79 1.89 3.12 10.61
N GLU A 80 1.59 2.62 11.80
CA GLU A 80 1.25 1.22 12.02
C GLU A 80 -0.02 0.81 11.28
N ILE A 81 -1.07 1.66 11.26
CA ILE A 81 -2.33 1.31 10.59
C ILE A 81 -2.18 1.25 9.06
N TRP A 82 -1.37 2.14 8.50
CA TRP A 82 -1.05 2.10 7.07
C TRP A 82 -0.16 0.90 6.72
N LEU A 83 0.85 0.57 7.54
CA LEU A 83 1.68 -0.61 7.36
C LEU A 83 0.85 -1.90 7.38
N LEU A 84 -0.12 -2.03 8.29
CA LEU A 84 -1.01 -3.19 8.31
C LEU A 84 -1.84 -3.32 7.03
N ARG A 85 -2.42 -2.21 6.53
CA ARG A 85 -3.15 -2.21 5.26
C ARG A 85 -2.27 -2.68 4.09
N MET A 86 -1.09 -2.08 3.94
CA MET A 86 -0.17 -2.37 2.84
C MET A 86 0.36 -3.82 2.89
N ARG A 87 0.67 -4.33 4.09
CA ARG A 87 1.11 -5.73 4.27
C ARG A 87 0.01 -6.73 3.93
N ALA A 88 -1.25 -6.43 4.24
CA ALA A 88 -2.36 -7.28 3.81
C ALA A 88 -2.48 -7.30 2.28
N LEU A 89 -2.41 -6.15 1.60
CA LEU A 89 -2.41 -6.11 0.13
C LEU A 89 -1.23 -6.91 -0.46
N LEU A 90 -0.04 -6.79 0.11
CA LEU A 90 1.15 -7.53 -0.33
C LEU A 90 0.98 -9.05 -0.17
N ALA A 91 0.47 -9.50 0.98
CA ALA A 91 0.21 -10.92 1.22
C ALA A 91 -0.80 -11.49 0.20
N ARG A 92 -1.86 -10.72 -0.10
CA ARG A 92 -2.83 -11.09 -1.13
C ARG A 92 -2.18 -11.20 -2.51
N ALA A 93 -1.37 -10.22 -2.91
CA ALA A 93 -0.69 -10.25 -4.21
C ALA A 93 0.30 -11.43 -4.35
N ARG A 94 0.84 -11.93 -3.23
CA ARG A 94 1.68 -13.14 -3.17
C ARG A 94 0.89 -14.45 -3.18
N GLY A 95 -0.43 -14.40 -3.03
CA GLY A 95 -1.25 -15.59 -2.81
C GLY A 95 -1.04 -16.24 -1.45
N ASP A 96 -0.50 -15.50 -0.46
CA ASP A 96 -0.34 -15.98 0.91
C ASP A 96 -1.62 -15.68 1.70
N ASP A 97 -2.61 -16.54 1.51
CA ASP A 97 -3.93 -16.42 2.14
C ASP A 97 -3.88 -16.46 3.68
N THR A 98 -2.90 -17.15 4.26
CA THR A 98 -2.77 -17.24 5.71
C THR A 98 -2.25 -15.93 6.27
N ALA A 99 -1.14 -15.42 5.73
CA ALA A 99 -0.62 -14.13 6.12
C ALA A 99 -1.62 -13.00 5.81
N TYR A 100 -2.37 -13.10 4.72
CA TYR A 100 -3.40 -12.13 4.36
C TYR A 100 -4.47 -12.01 5.45
N ARG A 101 -5.06 -13.14 5.86
CA ARG A 101 -6.12 -13.15 6.90
C ARG A 101 -5.58 -12.66 8.25
N ASP A 102 -4.41 -13.14 8.66
CA ASP A 102 -3.78 -12.75 9.93
C ASP A 102 -3.52 -11.24 10.00
N VAL A 103 -2.98 -10.65 8.94
CA VAL A 103 -2.69 -9.21 8.89
C VAL A 103 -3.97 -8.39 8.77
N LEU A 104 -4.95 -8.85 7.98
CA LEU A 104 -6.25 -8.18 7.81
C LEU A 104 -7.04 -8.14 9.12
N ASP A 105 -7.01 -9.20 9.92
CA ASP A 105 -7.67 -9.22 11.23
C ASP A 105 -7.04 -8.24 12.21
N ARG A 106 -5.70 -8.16 12.24
CA ARG A 106 -4.97 -7.15 13.04
C ARG A 106 -5.30 -5.73 12.58
N TYR A 107 -5.31 -5.51 11.26
CA TYR A 107 -5.68 -4.23 10.66
C TYR A 107 -7.10 -3.80 11.07
N ARG A 108 -8.09 -4.69 10.88
CA ARG A 108 -9.48 -4.44 11.21
C ARG A 108 -9.67 -4.18 12.70
N SER A 109 -9.03 -4.97 13.56
CA SER A 109 -9.08 -4.80 15.01
C SER A 109 -8.55 -3.42 15.43
N MET A 110 -7.40 -3.01 14.89
CA MET A 110 -6.80 -1.72 15.21
C MET A 110 -7.62 -0.54 14.67
N ALA A 111 -8.13 -0.64 13.43
CA ALA A 111 -8.98 0.40 12.86
C ALA A 111 -10.24 0.64 13.70
N ARG A 112 -10.86 -0.44 14.20
CA ARG A 112 -12.04 -0.37 15.08
C ARG A 112 -11.70 0.19 16.45
N SER A 113 -10.61 -0.24 17.09
CA SER A 113 -10.24 0.24 18.42
C SER A 113 -9.90 1.73 18.45
N LEU A 114 -9.37 2.26 17.34
CA LEU A 114 -9.03 3.68 17.19
C LEU A 114 -10.20 4.53 16.65
N GLY A 115 -11.32 3.92 16.27
CA GLY A 115 -12.45 4.63 15.67
C GLY A 115 -12.16 5.18 14.26
N PHE A 116 -11.18 4.63 13.55
CA PHE A 116 -10.80 5.09 12.21
C PHE A 116 -11.79 4.55 11.16
N GLY A 117 -12.89 5.27 10.97
CA GLY A 117 -13.99 4.85 10.08
C GLY A 117 -13.54 4.55 8.64
N GLY A 118 -12.67 5.38 8.06
CA GLY A 118 -12.15 5.16 6.70
C GLY A 118 -11.34 3.86 6.59
N HIS A 119 -10.45 3.61 7.55
CA HIS A 119 -9.67 2.36 7.61
C HIS A 119 -10.54 1.14 7.87
N THR A 120 -11.59 1.29 8.69
CA THR A 120 -12.56 0.22 8.96
C THR A 120 -13.30 -0.17 7.68
N ALA A 121 -13.79 0.82 6.92
CA ALA A 121 -14.46 0.57 5.65
C ALA A 121 -13.53 -0.11 4.63
N TRP A 122 -12.26 0.32 4.54
CA TRP A 122 -11.27 -0.36 3.71
C TRP A 122 -11.02 -1.81 4.14
N ALA A 123 -10.88 -2.08 5.44
CA ALA A 123 -10.70 -3.45 5.94
C ALA A 123 -11.89 -4.34 5.57
N GLU A 124 -13.12 -3.82 5.66
CA GLU A 124 -14.33 -4.57 5.29
C GLU A 124 -14.42 -4.84 3.79
N ALA A 125 -14.04 -3.88 2.95
CA ALA A 125 -13.95 -4.09 1.50
C ALA A 125 -12.91 -5.16 1.12
N MET A 126 -11.79 -5.23 1.86
CA MET A 126 -10.75 -6.24 1.66
C MET A 126 -11.25 -7.65 2.02
N VAL A 127 -12.08 -7.80 3.06
CA VAL A 127 -12.74 -9.08 3.38
C VAL A 127 -13.64 -9.51 2.22
N ALA A 128 -14.52 -8.61 1.76
CA ALA A 128 -15.47 -8.91 0.68
C ALA A 128 -14.80 -9.22 -0.68
N SER A 129 -13.54 -8.82 -0.86
CA SER A 129 -12.77 -9.10 -2.07
C SER A 129 -11.98 -10.41 -2.03
N GLY A 130 -11.89 -11.06 -0.85
CA GLY A 130 -11.18 -12.33 -0.64
C GLY A 130 -12.10 -13.54 -0.44
N GLU A 131 -13.42 -13.34 -0.52
CA GLU A 131 -14.46 -14.37 -0.60
C GLU A 131 -14.87 -14.61 -2.06
#